data_AF-A0A950LDI1-F1
#
_entry.id   AF-A0A950LDI1-F1
#
_cell.length_a   1.000
_cell.length_b   1.000
_cell.length_c   1.000
_cell.angle_alpha   90.00
_cell.angle_beta   90.00
_cell.angle_gamma   90.00
#
_symmetry.space_group_name_H-M   'P 1'
#
loop_
_entity.id
_entity.type
_entity.pdbx_description
1 polymer ?
#
loop_
_entity_poly.entity_id
_entity_poly.type
_entity_poly.pdbx_seq_one_letter_code
_entity_poly.pdbx_strand_id
1 'polypeptide(L)'
;IERGVSEEKLARALNVDIKRIKTKRSLLDGVCPEVAEMLKDKSVDTEVFAVLRKMKPMRQIEAVELMVAMNNFTARYAQALLAATRREDLARPGRPKNIRGLTAEQIARMEREMEGLEREFKAVAAGYGDTVLNLVVASSYVSQLIGNPRVIRYLERHHREILTEFQAIVAVTSLEESVSTRSEEQAFLG
;
A
#
# COMPACT_ATOMS: atom_id res chain seq x y z
N ILE A 1 -31.64 7.82 14.64
CA ILE A 1 -32.93 7.18 14.30
C ILE A 1 -33.88 7.54 15.44
N GLU A 2 -34.48 8.71 15.35
CA GLU A 2 -35.54 9.17 16.25
C GLU A 2 -36.82 9.17 15.43
N ARG A 3 -37.59 8.07 15.54
CA ARG A 3 -39.02 7.96 15.19
C ARG A 3 -39.44 6.50 15.35
N GLY A 4 -39.74 6.12 16.59
CA GLY A 4 -40.85 5.23 17.01
C GLY A 4 -41.04 3.84 16.40
N VAL A 5 -40.24 3.38 15.42
CA VAL A 5 -40.38 2.07 14.81
C VAL A 5 -39.15 1.24 15.19
N SER A 6 -39.37 0.14 15.91
CA SER A 6 -38.27 -0.77 16.27
C SER A 6 -37.64 -1.34 14.99
N GLU A 7 -36.31 -1.41 14.95
CA GLU A 7 -35.53 -1.92 13.82
C GLU A 7 -36.02 -3.31 13.35
N GLU A 8 -36.57 -4.08 14.28
CA GLU A 8 -37.18 -5.40 14.06
C GLU A 8 -38.44 -5.37 13.20
N LYS A 9 -39.30 -4.36 13.36
CA LYS A 9 -40.51 -4.19 12.54
C LYS A 9 -40.17 -3.71 11.13
N LEU A 10 -39.18 -2.84 11.00
CA LEU A 10 -38.72 -2.31 9.70
C LEU A 10 -38.12 -3.42 8.83
N ALA A 11 -37.34 -4.31 9.44
CA ALA A 11 -36.65 -5.39 8.75
C ALA A 11 -37.55 -6.54 8.30
N ARG A 12 -38.57 -6.88 9.09
CA ARG A 12 -39.59 -7.86 8.68
C ARG A 12 -40.42 -7.35 7.50
N ALA A 13 -40.70 -6.05 7.44
CA ALA A 13 -41.47 -5.45 6.34
C ALA A 13 -40.68 -5.34 5.02
N LEU A 14 -39.35 -5.23 5.10
CA LEU A 14 -38.47 -5.04 3.93
C LEU A 14 -37.70 -6.30 3.52
N ASN A 15 -37.87 -7.43 4.21
CA ASN A 15 -37.10 -8.67 4.03
C ASN A 15 -35.57 -8.44 4.08
N VAL A 16 -35.12 -7.52 4.95
CA VAL A 16 -33.70 -7.17 5.10
C VAL A 16 -33.19 -7.66 6.44
N ASP A 17 -32.09 -8.42 6.44
CA ASP A 17 -31.47 -8.91 7.67
C ASP A 17 -30.81 -7.75 8.45
N ILE A 18 -31.41 -7.38 9.59
CA ILE A 18 -30.94 -6.33 10.51
C ILE A 18 -29.49 -6.54 10.90
N LYS A 19 -29.05 -7.80 11.03
CA LYS A 19 -27.66 -8.11 11.38
C LYS A 19 -26.73 -7.62 10.29
N ARG A 20 -27.03 -7.89 9.02
CA ARG A 20 -26.25 -7.36 7.88
C ARG A 20 -26.24 -5.84 7.83
N ILE A 21 -27.35 -5.18 8.17
CA ILE A 21 -27.42 -3.71 8.22
C ILE A 21 -26.51 -3.17 9.32
N LYS A 22 -26.58 -3.72 10.54
CA LYS A 22 -25.72 -3.31 11.66
C LYS A 22 -24.25 -3.56 11.37
N THR A 23 -23.91 -4.73 10.81
CA THR A 23 -22.53 -5.08 10.43
C THR A 23 -21.96 -4.16 9.37
N LYS A 24 -22.76 -3.73 8.38
CA LYS A 24 -22.33 -2.73 7.38
C LYS A 24 -22.17 -1.34 7.98
N ARG A 25 -23.03 -0.96 8.93
CA ARG A 25 -22.98 0.34 9.60
C ARG A 25 -21.77 0.50 10.52
N SER A 26 -21.34 -0.58 11.17
CA SER A 26 -20.16 -0.62 12.06
C SER A 26 -18.94 -1.25 11.39
N LEU A 27 -18.92 -1.36 10.05
CA LEU A 27 -17.90 -2.13 9.34
C LEU A 27 -16.50 -1.54 9.54
N LEU A 28 -16.43 -0.21 9.59
CA LEU A 28 -15.20 0.57 9.71
C LEU A 28 -14.83 0.85 11.18
N ASP A 29 -15.63 0.42 12.15
CA ASP A 29 -15.37 0.69 13.57
C ASP A 29 -14.10 -0.02 14.04
N GLY A 30 -13.02 0.74 14.25
CA GLY A 30 -11.69 0.21 14.61
C GLY A 30 -10.77 -0.07 13.41
N VAL A 31 -11.19 0.35 12.22
CA VAL A 31 -10.35 0.45 11.02
C VAL A 31 -9.90 1.90 10.89
N CYS A 32 -8.60 2.12 10.67
CA CYS A 32 -8.11 3.49 10.53
C CYS A 32 -8.61 4.13 9.21
N PRO A 33 -8.78 5.46 9.18
CA PRO A 33 -9.37 6.14 8.02
C PRO A 33 -8.57 5.94 6.74
N GLU A 34 -7.24 5.89 6.83
CA GLU A 34 -6.33 5.64 5.69
C GLU A 34 -6.61 4.28 5.05
N VAL A 35 -6.83 3.25 5.87
CA VAL A 35 -7.15 1.90 5.38
C VAL A 35 -8.54 1.85 4.76
N ALA A 36 -9.52 2.57 5.34
CA ALA A 36 -10.84 2.68 4.74
C ALA A 36 -10.75 3.32 3.34
N GLU A 37 -9.92 4.35 3.19
CA GLU A 37 -9.70 5.07 1.95
C GLU A 37 -9.01 4.18 0.90
N MET A 38 -7.94 3.47 1.27
CA MET A 38 -7.24 2.54 0.38
C MET A 38 -8.15 1.42 -0.17
N LEU A 39 -9.17 1.03 0.59
CA LEU A 39 -10.07 -0.08 0.26
C LEU A 39 -11.39 0.37 -0.39
N LYS A 40 -11.68 1.68 -0.49
CA LYS A 40 -13.00 2.21 -0.89
C LYS A 40 -13.48 1.72 -2.27
N ASP A 41 -12.55 1.58 -3.21
CA ASP A 41 -12.83 1.17 -4.60
C ASP A 41 -12.44 -0.29 -4.88
N LYS A 42 -12.12 -1.07 -3.84
CA LYS A 42 -11.68 -2.46 -3.95
C LYS A 42 -12.81 -3.42 -3.62
N SER A 43 -12.89 -4.54 -4.34
CA SER A 43 -13.80 -5.63 -3.98
C SER A 43 -13.22 -6.42 -2.81
N VAL A 44 -13.58 -6.02 -1.59
CA VAL A 44 -13.05 -6.60 -0.34
C VAL A 44 -14.11 -7.43 0.37
N ASP A 45 -13.73 -8.62 0.85
CA ASP A 45 -14.60 -9.40 1.73
C ASP A 45 -14.77 -8.68 3.09
N THR A 46 -16.01 -8.58 3.57
CA THR A 46 -16.33 -8.02 4.89
C THR A 46 -15.52 -8.63 6.05
N GLU A 47 -15.10 -9.90 5.94
CA GLU A 47 -14.28 -10.56 6.96
C GLU A 47 -12.88 -9.93 7.07
N VAL A 48 -12.35 -9.32 6.00
CA VAL A 48 -11.06 -8.62 6.01
C VAL A 48 -11.06 -7.49 7.04
N PHE A 49 -12.14 -6.70 7.12
CA PHE A 49 -12.26 -5.64 8.13
C PHE A 49 -12.30 -6.21 9.56
N ALA A 50 -12.85 -7.40 9.77
CA ALA A 50 -12.80 -8.08 11.08
C ALA A 50 -11.38 -8.55 11.45
N VAL A 51 -10.56 -8.88 10.45
CA VAL A 51 -9.15 -9.23 10.62
C VAL A 51 -8.30 -7.99 10.89
N LEU A 52 -8.48 -6.91 10.10
CA LEU A 52 -7.75 -5.66 10.23
C LEU A 52 -7.91 -5.03 11.62
N ARG A 53 -9.13 -5.06 12.19
CA ARG A 53 -9.42 -4.57 13.55
C ARG A 53 -8.64 -5.27 14.69
N LYS A 54 -7.98 -6.39 14.40
CA LYS A 54 -7.12 -7.09 15.37
C LYS A 54 -5.69 -6.52 15.39
N MET A 55 -5.35 -5.63 14.47
CA MET A 55 -4.06 -4.95 14.35
C MET A 55 -4.18 -3.47 14.75
N LYS A 56 -3.08 -2.86 15.18
CA LYS A 56 -2.99 -1.41 15.42
C LYS A 56 -3.01 -0.61 14.10
N PRO A 57 -3.35 0.69 14.13
CA PRO A 57 -3.51 1.50 12.91
C PRO A 57 -2.36 1.39 11.90
N MET A 58 -1.11 1.63 12.31
CA MET A 58 0.05 1.53 11.40
C MET A 58 0.17 0.16 10.75
N ARG A 59 -0.06 -0.91 11.51
CA ARG A 59 -0.01 -2.27 10.99
C ARG A 59 -1.18 -2.60 10.06
N GLN A 60 -2.35 -1.99 10.27
CA GLN A 60 -3.46 -2.12 9.33
C GLN A 60 -3.08 -1.52 7.97
N ILE A 61 -2.43 -0.34 7.94
CA ILE A 61 -1.95 0.33 6.72
C ILE A 61 -0.97 -0.59 5.98
N GLU A 62 0.10 -1.02 6.64
CA GLU A 62 1.10 -1.92 6.04
C GLU A 62 0.49 -3.22 5.51
N ALA A 63 -0.43 -3.83 6.26
CA ALA A 63 -1.11 -5.04 5.82
C ALA A 63 -1.91 -4.78 4.54
N VAL A 64 -2.61 -3.65 4.45
CA VAL A 64 -3.39 -3.29 3.25
C VAL A 64 -2.49 -2.92 2.08
N GLU A 65 -1.35 -2.26 2.29
CA GLU A 65 -0.35 -2.02 1.24
C GLU A 65 0.12 -3.33 0.60
N LEU A 66 0.42 -4.35 1.42
CA LEU A 66 0.77 -5.68 0.92
C LEU A 66 -0.38 -6.34 0.15
N MET A 67 -1.63 -6.18 0.60
CA MET A 67 -2.82 -6.67 -0.12
C MET A 67 -3.02 -5.98 -1.47
N VAL A 68 -2.76 -4.68 -1.53
CA VAL A 68 -2.84 -3.89 -2.77
C VAL A 68 -1.73 -4.30 -3.74
N ALA A 69 -0.49 -4.41 -3.27
CA ALA A 69 0.65 -4.83 -4.09
C ALA A 69 0.44 -6.23 -4.70
N MET A 70 -0.17 -7.14 -3.95
CA MET A 70 -0.49 -8.50 -4.41
C MET A 70 -1.84 -8.60 -5.16
N ASN A 71 -2.60 -7.50 -5.25
CA ASN A 71 -3.99 -7.47 -5.73
C ASN A 71 -4.86 -8.60 -5.13
N ASN A 72 -4.73 -8.85 -3.81
CA ASN A 72 -5.37 -9.96 -3.13
C ASN A 72 -6.10 -9.49 -1.86
N PHE A 73 -7.41 -9.34 -1.96
CA PHE A 73 -8.28 -8.85 -0.87
C PHE A 73 -9.07 -9.97 -0.17
N THR A 74 -8.54 -11.19 -0.17
CA THR A 74 -9.22 -12.34 0.43
C THR A 74 -9.07 -12.38 1.95
N ALA A 75 -10.10 -12.86 2.65
CA ALA A 75 -10.05 -13.08 4.10
C ALA A 75 -8.89 -14.01 4.50
N ARG A 76 -8.60 -15.03 3.69
CA ARG A 76 -7.48 -15.96 3.92
C ARG A 76 -6.13 -15.25 3.92
N TYR A 77 -5.91 -14.33 2.98
CA TYR A 77 -4.66 -13.59 2.92
C TYR A 77 -4.54 -12.59 4.07
N ALA A 78 -5.63 -11.89 4.41
CA ALA A 78 -5.67 -11.04 5.60
C ALA A 78 -5.34 -11.84 6.88
N GLN A 79 -5.89 -13.05 7.02
CA GLN A 79 -5.60 -13.93 8.17
C GLN A 79 -4.12 -14.35 8.21
N ALA A 80 -3.48 -14.60 7.06
CA ALA A 80 -2.05 -14.87 6.99
C ALA A 80 -1.20 -13.66 7.43
N LEU A 81 -1.58 -12.44 7.01
CA LEU A 81 -0.92 -11.20 7.45
C LEU A 81 -1.09 -10.97 8.96
N LEU A 82 -2.28 -11.28 9.51
CA LEU A 82 -2.52 -11.26 10.95
C LEU A 82 -1.67 -12.31 11.68
N ALA A 83 -1.50 -13.50 11.09
CA ALA A 83 -0.63 -14.56 11.63
C ALA A 83 0.80 -14.07 11.80
N ALA A 84 1.31 -13.39 10.79
CA ALA A 84 2.68 -12.89 10.76
C ALA A 84 2.90 -11.59 11.56
N THR A 85 1.83 -10.93 12.03
CA THR A 85 1.92 -9.63 12.73
C THR A 85 2.46 -9.74 14.15
N ARG A 86 3.48 -8.99 14.54
CA ARG A 86 4.08 -9.10 15.89
C ARG A 86 3.09 -8.75 17.00
N ARG A 87 3.32 -9.24 18.24
CA ARG A 87 2.35 -9.10 19.34
C ARG A 87 2.14 -7.64 19.73
N GLU A 88 3.20 -6.85 19.67
CA GLU A 88 3.23 -5.40 19.90
C GLU A 88 2.36 -4.63 18.92
N ASP A 89 2.14 -5.16 17.71
CA ASP A 89 1.36 -4.53 16.65
C ASP A 89 -0.11 -4.99 16.64
N LEU A 90 -0.48 -5.89 17.56
CA LEU A 90 -1.86 -6.29 17.75
C LEU A 90 -2.62 -5.24 18.57
N ALA A 91 -3.91 -5.07 18.25
CA ALA A 91 -4.82 -4.27 19.05
C ALA A 91 -5.01 -4.84 20.48
N ARG A 92 -4.75 -6.14 20.67
CA ARG A 92 -4.80 -6.83 21.97
C ARG A 92 -3.63 -7.81 22.13
N PRO A 93 -2.44 -7.35 22.55
CA PRO A 93 -1.20 -8.15 22.60
C PRO A 93 -1.28 -9.40 23.51
N GLY A 94 -2.08 -9.32 24.58
CA GLY A 94 -2.25 -10.38 25.58
C GLY A 94 -3.13 -11.55 25.13
N ARG A 95 -3.82 -11.44 23.98
CA ARG A 95 -4.70 -12.51 23.48
C ARG A 95 -3.94 -13.40 22.49
N PRO A 96 -3.91 -14.73 22.65
CA PRO A 96 -3.25 -15.61 21.70
C PRO A 96 -3.94 -15.53 20.31
N LYS A 97 -3.12 -15.54 19.25
CA LYS A 97 -3.61 -15.60 17.87
C LYS A 97 -4.18 -16.98 17.61
N ASN A 98 -5.50 -17.10 17.60
CA ASN A 98 -6.15 -18.35 17.27
C ASN A 98 -6.60 -18.30 15.81
N ILE A 99 -5.76 -18.84 14.93
CA ILE A 99 -6.02 -18.90 13.48
C ILE A 99 -6.47 -20.32 13.17
N ARG A 100 -7.72 -20.42 12.70
CA ARG A 100 -8.37 -21.70 12.49
C ARG A 100 -7.58 -22.52 11.46
N GLY A 101 -7.07 -23.68 11.87
CA GLY A 101 -6.34 -24.61 10.99
C GLY A 101 -4.81 -24.48 11.00
N LEU A 102 -4.21 -23.62 11.83
CA LEU A 102 -2.75 -23.52 11.98
C LEU A 102 -2.34 -23.84 13.43
N THR A 103 -1.27 -24.61 13.59
CA THR A 103 -0.65 -24.84 14.91
C THR A 103 0.16 -23.62 15.36
N ALA A 104 0.40 -23.50 16.67
CA ALA A 104 1.22 -22.42 17.22
C ALA A 104 2.64 -22.39 16.63
N GLU A 105 3.21 -23.57 16.34
CA GLU A 105 4.52 -23.72 15.70
C GLU A 105 4.52 -23.21 14.26
N GLN A 106 3.45 -23.47 13.49
CA GLN A 106 3.31 -22.95 12.13
C GLN A 106 3.20 -21.43 12.11
N ILE A 107 2.47 -20.86 13.07
CA ILE A 107 2.37 -19.39 13.24
C ILE A 107 3.75 -18.81 13.57
N ALA A 108 4.49 -19.40 14.52
CA ALA A 108 5.84 -18.94 14.89
C ALA A 108 6.88 -19.12 13.76
N ARG A 109 6.68 -20.10 12.87
CA ARG A 109 7.51 -20.25 11.66
C ARG A 109 7.19 -19.14 10.65
N MET A 110 5.91 -18.88 10.39
CA MET A 110 5.49 -17.80 9.49
C MET A 110 5.96 -16.42 9.98
N GLU A 111 5.91 -16.15 11.28
CA GLU A 111 6.44 -14.90 11.87
C GLU A 111 7.92 -14.70 11.55
N ARG A 112 8.75 -15.76 11.73
CA ARG A 112 10.19 -15.70 11.44
C ARG A 112 10.49 -15.52 9.96
N GLU A 113 9.75 -16.21 9.10
CA GLU A 113 9.91 -16.08 7.64
C GLU A 113 9.51 -14.67 7.16
N MET A 114 8.44 -14.11 7.72
CA MET A 114 8.02 -12.74 7.41
C MET A 114 9.03 -11.70 7.90
N GLU A 115 9.61 -11.89 9.09
CA GLU A 115 10.66 -10.99 9.58
C GLU A 115 11.90 -11.00 8.67
N GLY A 116 12.26 -12.17 8.11
CA GLY A 116 13.31 -12.29 7.10
C GLY A 116 12.98 -11.51 5.83
N LEU A 117 11.79 -11.73 5.26
CA LEU A 117 11.32 -11.03 4.06
C LEU A 117 11.23 -9.51 4.26
N GLU A 118 10.77 -9.05 5.42
CA GLU A 118 10.67 -7.62 5.72
C GLU A 118 12.06 -6.98 5.82
N ARG A 119 13.05 -7.69 6.38
CA ARG A 119 14.46 -7.25 6.41
C ARG A 119 15.05 -7.19 5.00
N GLU A 120 14.83 -8.22 4.19
CA GLU A 120 15.29 -8.24 2.79
C GLU A 120 14.65 -7.12 1.98
N PHE A 121 13.34 -6.90 2.12
CA PHE A 121 12.64 -5.80 1.47
C PHE A 121 13.20 -4.44 1.91
N LYS A 122 13.41 -4.21 3.21
CA LYS A 122 14.01 -2.97 3.72
C LYS A 122 15.44 -2.78 3.22
N ALA A 123 16.22 -3.85 3.10
CA ALA A 123 17.58 -3.78 2.54
C ALA A 123 17.56 -3.38 1.06
N VAL A 124 16.62 -3.91 0.27
CA VAL A 124 16.42 -3.51 -1.14
C VAL A 124 15.90 -2.07 -1.24
N ALA A 125 14.93 -1.70 -0.40
CA ALA A 125 14.33 -0.37 -0.39
C ALA A 125 15.32 0.73 0.05
N ALA A 126 16.24 0.43 0.98
CA ALA A 126 17.24 1.39 1.47
C ALA A 126 18.13 1.94 0.34
N GLY A 127 18.47 1.12 -0.67
CA GLY A 127 19.27 1.56 -1.82
C GLY A 127 18.44 2.20 -2.94
N TYR A 128 17.12 2.02 -2.93
CA TYR A 128 16.24 2.50 -4.00
C TYR A 128 16.15 4.03 -4.00
N GLY A 129 15.96 4.65 -2.83
CA GLY A 129 15.89 6.11 -2.69
C GLY A 129 17.16 6.82 -3.15
N ASP A 130 18.32 6.33 -2.72
CA ASP A 130 19.62 6.89 -3.13
C ASP A 130 19.88 6.73 -4.62
N THR A 131 19.49 5.59 -5.21
CA THR A 131 19.66 5.34 -6.65
C THR A 131 18.77 6.27 -7.47
N VAL A 132 17.51 6.44 -7.08
CA VAL A 132 16.59 7.36 -7.77
C VAL A 132 17.07 8.80 -7.63
N LEU A 133 17.49 9.23 -6.44
CA LEU A 133 18.02 10.58 -6.25
C LEU A 133 19.26 10.84 -7.11
N ASN A 134 20.21 9.89 -7.12
CA ASN A 134 21.41 9.98 -7.96
C ASN A 134 21.05 10.03 -9.45
N LEU A 135 20.05 9.27 -9.90
CA LEU A 135 19.57 9.29 -11.28
C LEU A 135 18.95 10.64 -11.65
N VAL A 136 18.11 11.22 -10.78
CA VAL A 136 17.51 12.55 -10.98
C VAL A 136 18.60 13.63 -11.08
N VAL A 137 19.57 13.62 -10.16
CA VAL A 137 20.69 14.57 -10.17
C VAL A 137 21.54 14.42 -11.43
N ALA A 138 21.89 13.19 -11.80
CA ALA A 138 22.67 12.91 -13.01
C ALA A 138 21.91 13.37 -14.28
N SER A 139 20.61 13.09 -14.37
CA SER A 139 19.80 13.51 -15.52
C SER A 139 19.66 15.02 -15.61
N SER A 140 19.44 15.70 -14.48
CA SER A 140 19.39 17.17 -14.42
C SER A 140 20.71 17.78 -14.90
N TYR A 141 21.84 17.23 -14.47
CA TYR A 141 23.15 17.65 -14.96
C TYR A 141 23.31 17.44 -16.48
N VAL A 142 22.91 16.28 -17.00
CA VAL A 142 22.95 16.01 -18.44
C VAL A 142 22.05 16.97 -19.21
N SER A 143 20.85 17.27 -18.69
CA SER A 143 19.92 18.27 -19.24
C SER A 143 20.55 19.66 -19.31
N GLN A 144 21.21 20.11 -18.23
CA GLN A 144 21.95 21.37 -18.22
C GLN A 144 23.12 21.36 -19.21
N LEU A 145 23.85 20.25 -19.31
CA LEU A 145 24.99 20.08 -20.20
C LEU A 145 24.58 20.20 -21.67
N ILE A 146 23.52 19.49 -22.07
CA ILE A 146 22.96 19.59 -23.43
C ILE A 146 22.09 20.82 -23.63
N GLY A 147 21.78 21.61 -22.60
CA GLY A 147 21.18 22.93 -22.74
C GLY A 147 22.18 24.00 -23.21
N ASN A 148 23.49 23.74 -23.11
CA ASN A 148 24.53 24.67 -23.50
C ASN A 148 24.82 24.58 -25.02
N PRO A 149 24.58 25.66 -25.81
CA PRO A 149 24.75 25.63 -27.28
C PRO A 149 26.17 25.31 -27.73
N ARG A 150 27.19 25.65 -26.94
CA ARG A 150 28.59 25.34 -27.25
C ARG A 150 28.87 23.84 -27.10
N VAL A 151 28.28 23.22 -26.08
CA VAL A 151 28.43 21.79 -25.80
C VAL A 151 27.66 20.95 -26.82
N ILE A 152 26.41 21.33 -27.14
CA ILE A 152 25.64 20.67 -28.21
C ILE A 152 26.44 20.69 -29.52
N ARG A 153 26.89 21.87 -29.96
CA ARG A 153 27.62 22.00 -31.22
C ARG A 153 28.91 21.18 -31.25
N TYR A 154 29.58 21.05 -30.11
CA TYR A 154 30.76 20.18 -29.98
C TYR A 154 30.38 18.70 -30.09
N LEU A 155 29.35 18.26 -29.36
CA LEU A 155 28.88 16.87 -29.37
C LEU A 155 28.30 16.49 -30.74
N GLU A 156 27.57 17.37 -31.43
CA GLU A 156 27.07 17.14 -32.79
C GLU A 156 28.21 16.89 -33.79
N ARG A 157 29.34 17.59 -33.62
CA ARG A 157 30.48 17.52 -34.55
C ARG A 157 31.41 16.34 -34.26
N HIS A 158 31.55 15.94 -33.00
CA HIS A 158 32.56 14.99 -32.56
C HIS A 158 32.00 13.69 -31.94
N HIS A 159 30.78 13.72 -31.36
CA HIS A 159 30.21 12.63 -30.55
C HIS A 159 28.67 12.53 -30.70
N ARG A 160 28.19 12.37 -31.94
CA ARG A 160 26.74 12.41 -32.24
C ARG A 160 25.93 11.29 -31.57
N GLU A 161 26.52 10.11 -31.39
CA GLU A 161 25.89 9.00 -30.67
C GLU A 161 25.66 9.35 -29.20
N ILE A 162 26.67 9.92 -28.54
CA ILE A 162 26.56 10.36 -27.13
C ILE A 162 25.48 11.43 -26.96
N LEU A 163 25.38 12.37 -27.91
CA LEU A 163 24.32 13.38 -27.88
C LEU A 163 22.92 12.76 -27.96
N THR A 164 22.75 11.75 -28.81
CA THR A 164 21.48 11.02 -28.95
C THR A 164 21.10 10.35 -27.63
N GLU A 165 22.05 9.67 -26.99
CA GLU A 165 21.83 9.02 -25.69
C GLU A 165 21.51 10.03 -24.58
N PHE A 166 22.21 11.16 -24.53
CA PHE A 166 21.91 12.22 -23.56
C PHE A 166 20.51 12.80 -23.75
N GLN A 167 20.08 13.02 -25.00
CA GLN A 167 18.71 13.45 -25.30
C GLN A 167 17.68 12.41 -24.89
N ALA A 168 17.97 11.11 -25.10
CA ALA A 168 17.09 10.02 -24.68
C ALA A 168 16.96 9.95 -23.14
N ILE A 169 18.07 10.05 -22.41
CA ILE A 169 18.08 10.06 -20.93
C ILE A 169 17.20 11.20 -20.38
N VAL A 170 17.37 12.41 -20.93
CA VAL A 170 16.59 13.58 -20.52
C VAL A 170 15.10 13.41 -20.83
N ALA A 171 14.76 12.83 -21.99
CA ALA A 171 13.37 12.58 -22.37
C ALA A 171 12.68 11.54 -21.46
N VAL A 172 13.36 10.44 -21.14
CA VAL A 172 12.82 9.37 -20.29
C VAL A 172 12.59 9.86 -18.85
N THR A 173 13.58 10.54 -18.28
CA THR A 173 13.50 11.03 -16.89
C THR A 173 12.47 12.15 -16.72
N SER A 174 12.31 13.03 -17.71
CA SER A 174 11.23 14.04 -17.70
C SER A 174 9.83 13.41 -17.72
N LEU A 175 9.67 12.26 -18.38
CA LEU A 175 8.41 11.51 -18.40
C LEU A 175 8.16 10.83 -17.05
N GLU A 176 9.17 10.22 -16.43
CA GLU A 176 9.05 9.61 -15.10
C GLU A 176 8.73 10.64 -14.00
N GLU A 177 9.32 11.83 -14.03
CA GLU A 177 8.97 12.94 -13.12
C GLU A 177 7.48 13.33 -13.22
N SER A 178 6.91 13.34 -14.43
CA SER A 178 5.49 13.66 -14.65
C SER A 178 4.52 12.56 -14.17
N VAL A 179 5.00 11.32 -14.09
CA VAL A 179 4.22 10.18 -13.58
C VAL A 179 4.31 10.11 -12.06
N SER A 180 5.50 10.35 -11.49
CA SER A 180 5.73 10.36 -10.03
C SER A 180 4.99 11.52 -9.35
N THR A 181 5.04 12.72 -9.92
CA THR A 181 4.31 13.89 -9.41
C THR A 181 2.79 13.72 -9.51
N ARG A 182 2.28 13.07 -10.55
CA ARG A 182 0.85 12.72 -10.64
C ARG A 182 0.40 11.72 -9.57
N SER A 183 1.23 10.74 -9.23
CA SER A 183 0.93 9.82 -8.13
C SER A 183 0.98 10.49 -6.76
N GLU A 184 1.87 11.46 -6.55
CA GLU A 184 1.98 12.21 -5.29
C GLU A 184 0.89 13.29 -5.13
N GLU A 185 0.51 14.01 -6.20
CA GLU A 185 -0.60 14.98 -6.16
C GLU A 185 -1.96 14.30 -5.93
N GLN A 186 -2.16 13.07 -6.45
CA GLN A 186 -3.35 12.27 -6.14
C GLN A 186 -3.36 11.75 -4.69
N ALA A 187 -2.20 11.66 -4.03
CA ALA A 187 -2.10 11.29 -2.62
C ALA A 187 -2.27 12.48 -1.66
N PHE A 188 -2.17 13.72 -2.14
CA PHE A 188 -2.28 14.93 -1.31
C PHE A 188 -3.64 15.65 -1.44
N LEU A 189 -4.45 15.31 -2.44
CA LEU A 189 -5.77 15.91 -2.70
C LEU A 189 -6.96 14.96 -2.46
N GLY A 190 -6.74 13.77 -1.90
CA GLY A 190 -7.79 12.83 -1.47
C GLY A 190 -7.81 12.66 0.04
#